data_AF-A0A2R7QV19-F1
#
_entry.id   AF-A0A2R7QV19-F1
#
_cell.length_a   1.000
_cell.length_b   1.000
_cell.length_c   1.000
_cell.angle_alpha   90.00
_cell.angle_beta   90.00
_cell.angle_gamma   90.00
#
_symmetry.space_group_name_H-M   'P 1'
#
loop_
_entity.id
_entity.type
_entity.pdbx_description
1 polymer ?
#
loop_
_entity_poly.entity_id
_entity_poly.type
_entity_poly.pdbx_seq_one_letter_code
_entity_poly.pdbx_strand_id
1 'polypeptide(L)'
;MMEKSQWADGCGVTLLILELLVLALPVTVLDGIGLLFLSRPTGHPDYAPMLVGVLLASVALVGFWRLAFGFLLDGLTLRDAPRWARWCTGTGVLLCLGALLVAGVFNRLNALAFVGVLGLPVMVPLGHMLAVSRRVPTPPPLP
;
A
#
# COMPACT_ATOMS: atom_id res chain seq x y z
N MET A 1 -21.01 -30.85 0.34
CA MET A 1 -21.06 -29.50 0.94
C MET A 1 -19.68 -28.80 0.98
N MET A 2 -18.73 -29.20 0.12
CA MET A 2 -17.36 -28.64 0.09
C MET A 2 -17.14 -27.48 -0.90
N GLU A 3 -18.13 -27.06 -1.69
CA GLU A 3 -17.86 -26.12 -2.80
C GLU A 3 -17.96 -24.64 -2.43
N LYS A 4 -18.84 -24.23 -1.51
CA LYS A 4 -19.14 -22.78 -1.38
C LYS A 4 -18.01 -21.94 -0.79
N SER A 5 -17.20 -22.47 0.12
CA SER A 5 -16.10 -21.71 0.76
C SER A 5 -14.87 -21.59 -0.14
N GLN A 6 -14.49 -22.66 -0.84
CA GLN A 6 -13.33 -22.65 -1.74
C GLN A 6 -13.52 -21.72 -2.95
N TRP A 7 -14.74 -21.63 -3.49
CA TRP A 7 -15.06 -20.68 -4.56
C TRP A 7 -15.04 -19.22 -4.08
N ALA A 8 -15.51 -18.95 -2.86
CA ALA A 8 -15.47 -17.61 -2.27
C ALA A 8 -14.03 -17.16 -2.01
N ASP A 9 -13.16 -18.08 -1.56
CA ASP A 9 -11.73 -17.82 -1.36
C ASP A 9 -11.02 -17.57 -2.70
N GLY A 10 -11.28 -18.37 -3.74
CA GLY A 10 -10.71 -18.16 -5.08
C GLY A 10 -11.15 -16.85 -5.75
N CYS A 11 -12.42 -16.47 -5.60
CA CYS A 11 -12.94 -15.19 -6.08
C CYS A 11 -12.30 -14.01 -5.36
N GLY A 12 -12.13 -14.10 -4.03
CA GLY A 12 -11.44 -13.09 -3.23
C GLY A 12 -9.99 -12.88 -3.67
N VAL A 13 -9.24 -13.96 -3.92
CA VAL A 13 -7.87 -13.88 -4.44
C VAL A 13 -7.81 -13.26 -5.82
N THR A 14 -8.73 -13.63 -6.71
CA THR A 14 -8.80 -13.07 -8.07
C THR A 14 -9.09 -11.56 -8.03
N LEU A 15 -10.01 -11.14 -7.17
CA LEU A 15 -10.29 -9.72 -6.92
C LEU A 15 -9.08 -8.99 -6.35
N LEU A 16 -8.36 -9.59 -5.40
CA LEU A 16 -7.14 -9.00 -4.85
C LEU A 16 -6.06 -8.82 -5.92
N ILE A 17 -5.85 -9.80 -6.79
CA ILE A 17 -4.91 -9.69 -7.90
C ILE A 17 -5.33 -8.55 -8.84
N LEU A 18 -6.63 -8.44 -9.13
CA LEU A 18 -7.16 -7.36 -9.95
C LEU A 18 -6.93 -5.98 -9.29
N GLU A 19 -7.19 -5.86 -7.98
CA GLU A 19 -6.91 -4.63 -7.22
C GLU A 19 -5.43 -4.27 -7.24
N LEU A 20 -4.53 -5.26 -7.13
CA LEU A 20 -3.08 -5.03 -7.24
C LEU A 20 -2.69 -4.53 -8.63
N LEU A 21 -3.27 -5.09 -9.69
CA LEU A 21 -2.97 -4.70 -11.07
C LEU A 21 -3.58 -3.34 -11.45
N VAL A 22 -4.78 -3.03 -10.97
CA VAL A 22 -5.54 -1.83 -11.36
C VAL A 22 -5.22 -0.64 -10.45
N LEU A 23 -4.90 -0.87 -9.18
CA LEU A 23 -4.71 0.19 -8.19
C LEU A 23 -3.25 0.31 -7.76
N ALA A 24 -2.63 -0.77 -7.30
CA ALA A 24 -1.28 -0.69 -6.75
C ALA A 24 -0.21 -0.52 -7.83
N LEU A 25 -0.33 -1.22 -8.96
CA LEU A 25 0.65 -1.18 -10.04
C LEU A 25 0.73 0.21 -10.70
N PRO A 26 -0.37 0.90 -11.06
CA PRO A 26 -0.29 2.24 -11.61
C PRO A 26 0.31 3.25 -10.63
N VAL A 27 -0.02 3.15 -9.34
CA VAL A 27 0.58 4.00 -8.30
C VAL A 27 2.08 3.77 -8.20
N THR A 28 2.53 2.51 -8.28
CA THR A 28 3.95 2.16 -8.26
C THR A 28 4.68 2.71 -9.49
N VAL A 29 4.06 2.67 -10.67
CA VAL A 29 4.61 3.25 -11.90
C VAL A 29 4.71 4.78 -11.78
N LEU A 30 3.66 5.44 -11.28
CA LEU A 30 3.67 6.88 -11.06
C LEU A 30 4.73 7.32 -10.04
N ASP A 31 4.94 6.54 -8.98
CA ASP A 31 6.00 6.78 -7.99
C ASP A 31 7.39 6.68 -8.63
N GLY A 32 7.63 5.64 -9.43
CA GLY A 32 8.88 5.47 -10.18
C GLY A 32 9.13 6.61 -11.18
N ILE A 33 8.10 7.06 -11.88
CA ILE A 33 8.17 8.25 -12.75
C ILE A 33 8.51 9.49 -11.92
N GLY A 34 7.84 9.68 -10.77
CA GLY A 34 8.10 10.78 -9.84
C GLY A 34 9.57 10.83 -9.40
N LEU A 35 10.15 9.69 -9.02
CA LEU A 35 11.57 9.57 -8.69
C LEU A 35 12.49 9.96 -9.86
N LEU A 36 12.18 9.51 -11.07
CA LEU A 36 12.98 9.85 -12.26
C LEU A 36 12.96 11.36 -12.54
N PHE A 37 11.80 12.00 -12.46
CA PHE A 37 11.68 13.44 -12.68
C PHE A 37 12.31 14.27 -11.55
N LEU A 38 12.16 13.83 -10.29
CA LEU A 38 12.74 14.48 -9.12
C LEU A 38 14.24 14.18 -8.95
N SER A 39 14.84 13.30 -9.77
CA SER A 39 16.30 13.11 -9.78
C SER A 39 17.06 14.32 -10.36
N ARG A 40 16.36 15.22 -11.06
CA ARG A 40 16.94 16.43 -11.64
C ARG A 40 16.62 17.65 -10.76
N PRO A 41 17.63 18.37 -10.25
CA PRO A 41 17.38 19.58 -9.47
C PRO A 41 16.78 20.66 -10.36
N THR A 42 15.59 21.16 -9.99
CA THR A 42 14.82 22.14 -10.77
C THR A 42 14.82 23.55 -10.19
N GLY A 43 15.46 23.75 -9.02
CA GLY A 43 15.49 25.05 -8.32
C GLY A 43 14.15 25.51 -7.74
N HIS A 44 13.10 24.68 -7.82
CA HIS A 44 11.77 25.00 -7.29
C HIS A 44 11.77 24.92 -5.74
N PRO A 45 11.15 25.87 -5.02
CA PRO A 45 11.13 25.87 -3.55
C PRO A 45 10.49 24.60 -2.94
N ASP A 46 9.54 24.00 -3.66
CA ASP A 46 8.87 22.77 -3.24
C ASP A 46 9.60 21.47 -3.62
N TYR A 47 10.77 21.56 -4.25
CA TYR A 47 11.54 20.38 -4.67
C TYR A 47 11.93 19.49 -3.49
N ALA A 48 12.49 20.07 -2.43
CA ALA A 48 12.92 19.33 -1.24
C ALA A 48 11.78 18.58 -0.53
N PRO A 49 10.65 19.22 -0.16
CA PRO A 49 9.55 18.51 0.47
C PRO A 49 8.89 17.48 -0.46
N MET A 50 8.86 17.72 -1.78
CA MET A 50 8.33 16.76 -2.75
C MET A 50 9.23 15.52 -2.86
N LEU A 51 10.56 15.70 -2.91
CA LEU A 51 11.51 14.60 -2.94
C LEU A 51 11.41 13.73 -1.68
N VAL A 52 11.30 14.33 -0.49
CA VAL A 52 11.11 13.60 0.77
C VAL A 52 9.80 12.83 0.76
N GLY A 53 8.71 13.45 0.30
CA GLY A 53 7.40 12.80 0.18
C GLY A 53 7.43 11.58 -0.72
N VAL A 54 8.04 11.70 -1.91
CA VAL A 54 8.18 10.59 -2.87
C VAL A 54 9.08 9.49 -2.32
N LEU A 55 10.25 9.82 -1.73
CA LEU A 55 11.12 8.79 -1.13
C LEU A 55 10.42 7.99 -0.03
N LEU A 56 9.65 8.66 0.83
CA LEU A 56 8.86 7.99 1.87
C LEU A 56 7.75 7.12 1.26
N ALA A 57 7.09 7.59 0.19
CA ALA A 57 6.09 6.82 -0.53
C ALA A 57 6.70 5.57 -1.16
N SER A 58 7.89 5.66 -1.76
CA SER A 58 8.61 4.51 -2.31
C SER A 58 8.96 3.47 -1.25
N VAL A 59 9.46 3.90 -0.08
CA VAL A 59 9.73 2.98 1.05
C VAL A 59 8.45 2.29 1.53
N ALA A 60 7.35 3.04 1.61
CA ALA A 60 6.05 2.47 1.96
C ALA A 60 5.55 1.47 0.92
N LEU A 61 5.70 1.76 -0.38
CA LEU A 61 5.33 0.88 -1.49
C LEU A 61 6.15 -0.42 -1.49
N VAL A 62 7.46 -0.34 -1.19
CA VAL A 62 8.31 -1.53 -1.03
C VAL A 62 7.79 -2.40 0.11
N GLY A 63 7.45 -1.79 1.26
CA GLY A 63 6.80 -2.48 2.37
C GLY A 63 5.49 -3.13 1.95
N PHE A 64 4.62 -2.39 1.25
CA PHE A 64 3.32 -2.88 0.77
C PHE A 64 3.48 -4.08 -0.16
N TRP A 65 4.33 -4.00 -1.17
CA TRP A 65 4.56 -5.09 -2.11
C TRP A 65 5.14 -6.32 -1.39
N ARG A 66 6.03 -6.12 -0.40
CA ARG A 66 6.53 -7.23 0.40
C ARG A 66 5.43 -7.94 1.19
N LEU A 67 4.45 -7.18 1.71
CA LEU A 67 3.26 -7.74 2.34
C LEU A 67 2.36 -8.45 1.32
N ALA A 68 2.11 -7.86 0.15
CA ALA A 68 1.26 -8.42 -0.89
C ALA A 68 1.81 -9.75 -1.44
N PHE A 69 3.11 -9.81 -1.75
CA PHE A 69 3.75 -11.05 -2.18
C PHE A 69 3.78 -12.09 -1.06
N GLY A 70 4.11 -11.69 0.18
CA GLY A 70 4.06 -12.62 1.32
C GLY A 70 2.66 -13.18 1.53
N PHE A 71 1.63 -12.33 1.43
CA PHE A 71 0.24 -12.74 1.56
C PHE A 71 -0.18 -13.75 0.49
N LEU A 72 0.24 -13.55 -0.76
CA LEU A 72 -0.05 -14.48 -1.86
C LEU A 72 0.75 -15.79 -1.77
N LEU A 73 1.99 -15.75 -1.27
CA LEU A 73 2.87 -16.91 -1.16
C LEU A 73 2.61 -17.75 0.10
N ASP A 74 2.29 -17.11 1.23
CA ASP A 74 2.12 -17.74 2.54
C ASP A 74 0.67 -18.20 2.80
N GLY A 75 -0.19 -18.22 1.78
CA GLY A 75 -1.55 -18.77 1.88
C GLY A 75 -2.57 -17.84 2.54
N LEU A 76 -2.58 -16.55 2.16
CA LEU A 76 -3.58 -15.55 2.57
C LEU A 76 -3.54 -15.16 4.05
N THR A 77 -2.35 -15.23 4.65
CA THR A 77 -2.09 -14.77 6.02
C THR A 77 -1.04 -13.67 6.03
N LEU A 78 -1.26 -12.65 6.87
CA LEU A 78 -0.25 -11.63 7.13
C LEU A 78 0.64 -11.95 8.34
N ARG A 79 0.45 -13.10 9.03
CA ARG A 79 1.09 -13.40 10.33
C ARG A 79 2.62 -13.44 10.29
N ASP A 80 3.19 -14.06 9.27
CA ASP A 80 4.64 -14.22 9.12
C ASP A 80 5.28 -13.08 8.32
N ALA A 81 4.47 -12.08 7.95
CA ALA A 81 4.96 -10.91 7.25
C ALA A 81 6.03 -10.19 8.10
N PRO A 82 7.17 -9.82 7.49
CA PRO A 82 8.29 -9.24 8.22
C PRO A 82 7.88 -7.93 8.90
N ARG A 83 8.30 -7.76 10.17
CA ARG A 83 7.91 -6.60 11.00
C ARG A 83 8.23 -5.28 10.31
N TRP A 84 9.40 -5.17 9.65
CA TRP A 84 9.78 -3.96 8.94
C TRP A 84 8.78 -3.59 7.83
N ALA A 85 8.26 -4.55 7.07
CA ALA A 85 7.30 -4.28 6.00
C ALA A 85 5.96 -3.76 6.54
N ARG A 86 5.54 -4.25 7.72
CA ARG A 86 4.37 -3.72 8.42
C ARG A 86 4.59 -2.29 8.90
N TRP A 87 5.76 -1.99 9.48
CA TRP A 87 6.11 -0.64 9.89
C TRP A 87 6.15 0.31 8.69
N CYS A 88 6.83 -0.04 7.60
CA CYS A 88 6.91 0.76 6.38
C CYS A 88 5.53 1.00 5.74
N THR A 89 4.68 -0.03 5.66
CA THR A 89 3.33 0.12 5.12
C THR A 89 2.48 1.00 6.04
N GLY A 90 2.56 0.78 7.36
CA GLY A 90 1.83 1.55 8.36
C GLY A 90 2.24 3.02 8.38
N THR A 91 3.53 3.34 8.27
CA THR A 91 3.99 4.72 8.14
C THR A 91 3.50 5.34 6.84
N GLY A 92 3.48 4.59 5.74
CA GLY A 92 2.86 5.04 4.48
C GLY A 92 1.38 5.40 4.63
N VAL A 93 0.62 4.58 5.35
CA VAL A 93 -0.80 4.85 5.65
C VAL A 93 -0.95 6.13 6.46
N LEU A 94 -0.14 6.31 7.51
CA LEU A 94 -0.17 7.51 8.34
C LEU A 94 0.23 8.76 7.57
N LEU A 95 1.24 8.67 6.71
CA LEU A 95 1.67 9.76 5.83
C LEU A 95 0.57 10.15 4.85
N CYS A 96 -0.11 9.16 4.26
CA CYS A 96 -1.22 9.38 3.35
C CYS A 96 -2.39 10.10 4.04
N LEU A 97 -2.80 9.63 5.22
CA LEU A 97 -3.85 10.26 6.03
C LEU A 97 -3.45 11.66 6.51
N GLY A 98 -2.22 11.82 7.00
CA GLY A 98 -1.69 13.10 7.46
C GLY A 98 -1.62 14.12 6.32
N ALA A 99 -1.20 13.70 5.12
CA ALA A 99 -1.16 14.55 3.94
C ALA A 99 -2.56 15.02 3.51
N LEU A 100 -3.56 14.13 3.54
CA LEU A 100 -4.95 14.48 3.25
C LEU A 100 -5.54 15.44 4.29
N LEU A 101 -5.23 15.22 5.58
CA LEU A 101 -5.67 16.10 6.66
C LEU A 101 -5.06 17.49 6.52
N VAL A 102 -3.76 17.59 6.23
CA VAL A 102 -3.08 18.86 5.96
C VAL A 102 -3.68 19.55 4.73
N ALA A 103 -3.93 18.82 3.65
CA ALA A 103 -4.54 19.38 2.45
C ALA A 103 -5.93 19.96 2.73
N GLY A 104 -6.76 19.23 3.50
CA GLY A 104 -8.12 19.65 3.85
C GLY A 104 -8.15 20.82 4.85
N VAL A 105 -7.30 20.80 5.87
CA VAL A 105 -7.26 21.85 6.92
C VAL A 105 -6.71 23.17 6.38
N PHE A 106 -5.66 23.12 5.57
CA PHE A 106 -5.01 24.33 5.06
C PHE A 106 -5.54 24.78 3.70
N ASN A 107 -6.50 24.03 3.11
CA ASN A 107 -7.07 24.26 1.78
C ASN A 107 -6.01 24.55 0.70
N ARG A 108 -4.84 23.90 0.83
CA ARG A 108 -3.72 24.02 -0.11
C ARG A 108 -3.37 22.64 -0.63
N LEU A 109 -3.53 22.47 -1.93
CA LEU A 109 -3.02 21.31 -2.67
C LEU A 109 -1.51 21.45 -2.84
N ASN A 110 -0.78 21.17 -1.76
CA ASN A 110 0.68 21.12 -1.79
C ASN A 110 1.14 19.76 -2.37
N ALA A 111 2.42 19.65 -2.74
CA ALA A 111 3.01 18.41 -3.27
C ALA A 111 2.77 17.17 -2.37
N LEU A 112 2.67 17.36 -1.05
CA LEU A 112 2.34 16.29 -0.09
C LEU A 112 0.91 15.79 -0.24
N ALA A 113 -0.06 16.66 -0.54
CA ALA A 113 -1.44 16.27 -0.79
C ALA A 113 -1.54 15.28 -1.97
N PHE A 114 -0.68 15.45 -2.97
CA PHE A 114 -0.56 14.55 -4.12
C PHE A 114 -0.16 13.14 -3.68
N VAL A 115 0.81 13.02 -2.76
CA VAL A 115 1.21 11.73 -2.17
C VAL A 115 0.03 11.08 -1.43
N GLY A 116 -0.75 11.86 -0.69
CA GLY A 116 -1.95 11.37 -0.01
C GLY A 116 -3.03 10.87 -0.98
N VAL A 117 -3.33 11.63 -2.02
CA VAL A 117 -4.34 11.22 -3.02
C VAL A 117 -3.90 9.98 -3.80
N LEU A 118 -2.62 9.92 -4.20
CA LEU A 118 -2.07 8.77 -4.92
C LEU A 118 -1.92 7.52 -4.04
N GLY A 119 -1.84 7.66 -2.72
CA GLY A 119 -1.78 6.54 -1.79
C GLY A 119 -3.14 5.88 -1.52
N LEU A 120 -4.27 6.57 -1.76
CA LEU A 120 -5.61 6.04 -1.50
C LEU A 120 -5.95 4.74 -2.26
N PRO A 121 -5.66 4.62 -3.57
CA PRO A 121 -5.89 3.37 -4.30
C PRO A 121 -5.19 2.16 -3.68
N VAL A 122 -4.01 2.34 -3.10
CA VAL A 122 -3.22 1.26 -2.46
C VAL A 122 -3.86 0.80 -1.13
N MET A 123 -4.70 1.62 -0.51
CA MET A 123 -5.43 1.25 0.71
C MET A 123 -6.48 0.16 0.46
N VAL A 124 -7.02 0.08 -0.76
CA VAL A 124 -8.05 -0.90 -1.12
C VAL A 124 -7.51 -2.34 -1.04
N PRO A 125 -6.44 -2.73 -1.77
CA PRO A 125 -5.88 -4.07 -1.65
C PRO A 125 -5.31 -4.33 -0.25
N LEU A 126 -4.78 -3.32 0.43
CA LEU A 126 -4.32 -3.47 1.82
C LEU A 126 -5.48 -3.83 2.76
N GLY A 127 -6.61 -3.14 2.65
CA GLY A 127 -7.83 -3.43 3.40
C GLY A 127 -8.37 -4.82 3.10
N HIS A 128 -8.34 -5.23 1.84
CA HIS A 128 -8.75 -6.57 1.42
C HIS A 128 -7.87 -7.66 2.07
N MET A 129 -6.54 -7.54 2.01
CA MET A 129 -5.61 -8.45 2.67
C MET A 129 -5.85 -8.54 4.18
N LEU A 130 -6.09 -7.41 4.85
CA LEU A 130 -6.41 -7.37 6.27
C LEU A 130 -7.73 -8.06 6.59
N ALA A 131 -8.76 -7.86 5.76
CA ALA A 131 -10.07 -8.48 5.94
C ALA A 131 -10.00 -10.00 5.79
N VAL A 132 -9.28 -10.49 4.79
CA VAL A 132 -9.08 -11.93 4.54
C VAL A 132 -8.20 -12.54 5.62
N SER A 133 -7.07 -11.90 5.98
CA SER A 133 -6.17 -12.40 7.03
C SER A 133 -6.84 -12.55 8.39
N ARG A 134 -7.92 -11.79 8.67
CA ARG A 134 -8.71 -11.91 9.91
C ARG A 134 -9.73 -13.05 9.87
N ARG A 135 -10.14 -13.49 8.67
CA ARG A 135 -11.12 -14.56 8.48
C ARG A 135 -10.49 -15.95 8.46
N VAL A 136 -9.20 -16.05 8.14
CA VAL A 136 -8.46 -17.32 8.17
C VAL A 136 -8.23 -17.73 9.65
N PRO A 137 -8.85 -18.83 10.13
CA PRO A 137 -8.66 -19.29 11.50
C PRO A 137 -7.21 -19.75 11.68
N THR A 138 -6.66 -19.40 12.82
CA THR A 138 -5.29 -19.70 13.18
C THR A 138 -5.17 -21.18 13.52
N PRO A 139 -4.33 -21.97 12.83
CA PRO A 139 -4.10 -23.34 13.27
C PRO A 139 -3.53 -23.30 14.71
N PRO A 140 -3.99 -24.20 15.60
CA PRO A 140 -3.44 -24.27 16.95
C PRO A 140 -1.93 -24.51 16.86
N PRO A 141 -1.13 -23.96 17.81
CA PRO A 141 0.28 -24.29 17.88
C PRO A 141 0.40 -25.82 17.98
N LEU A 142 1.23 -26.41 17.11
CA LEU A 142 1.55 -27.84 17.22
C LEU A 142 2.24 -28.06 18.59
N PRO A 143 1.84 -29.12 19.33
CA PRO A 143 2.37 -29.42 20.65
C PRO A 143 3.87 -29.71 20.66
#